data_AF-A0AAD5YCL8-F1
#
_entry.id   AF-A0AAD5YCL8-F1
#
_cell.length_a   1.000
_cell.length_b   1.000
_cell.length_c   1.000
_cell.angle_alpha   90.00
_cell.angle_beta   90.00
_cell.angle_gamma   90.00
#
_symmetry.space_group_name_H-M   'P 1'
#
loop_
_entity.id
_entity.type
_entity.pdbx_description
1 polymer ?
#
loop_
_entity_poly.entity_id
_entity_poly.type
_entity_poly.pdbx_seq_one_letter_code
_entity_poly.pdbx_strand_id
1 'polypeptide(L)'
;MHSISLSQKHYVEDILERFHMSDCKPVGTPMEPGLRLSASQCPATDEDKQAMASVPYINAVGALMYLAIATRPDISFAVSVLSRFNSNPGPDH
;
A
#
# COMPACT_ATOMS: atom_id res chain seq x y z
N MET A 1 -17.82 33.20 -3.47
CA MET A 1 -17.63 31.79 -3.86
C MET A 1 -16.98 31.11 -2.66
N HIS A 2 -17.69 30.21 -1.96
CA HIS A 2 -17.13 29.51 -0.79
C HIS A 2 -16.59 28.17 -1.23
N SER A 3 -15.36 27.85 -0.83
CA SER A 3 -14.70 26.57 -1.08
C SER A 3 -14.40 25.86 0.23
N ILE A 4 -14.50 24.55 0.22
CA ILE A 4 -14.09 23.66 1.30
C ILE A 4 -12.87 22.88 0.79
N SER A 5 -11.84 22.76 1.63
CA SER A 5 -10.64 21.97 1.32
C SER A 5 -10.37 20.97 2.44
N LEU A 6 -9.83 19.82 2.07
CA LEU A 6 -9.47 18.74 2.99
C LEU A 6 -8.03 18.31 2.73
N SER A 7 -7.27 18.08 3.80
CA SER A 7 -5.89 17.62 3.76
C SER A 7 -5.63 16.59 4.85
N GLN A 8 -4.76 15.62 4.56
CA GLN A 8 -4.34 14.56 5.49
C GLN A 8 -2.82 14.46 5.59
N LYS A 9 -2.11 15.58 5.46
CA LYS A 9 -0.64 15.62 5.53
C LYS A 9 -0.09 14.89 6.77
N HIS A 10 -0.63 15.19 7.95
CA HIS A 10 -0.19 14.56 9.20
C HIS A 10 -0.38 13.03 9.17
N TYR A 11 -1.51 12.55 8.66
CA TYR A 11 -1.75 11.11 8.52
C TYR A 11 -0.78 10.46 7.54
N VAL A 12 -0.41 11.14 6.44
CA VAL A 12 0.62 10.66 5.51
C VAL A 12 1.97 10.52 6.23
N GLU A 13 2.37 11.50 7.04
CA GLU A 13 3.61 11.45 7.81
C GLU A 13 3.58 10.30 8.84
N ASP A 14 2.48 10.13 9.56
CA ASP A 14 2.30 9.06 10.55
C ASP A 14 2.39 7.65 9.94
N ILE A 15 1.83 7.43 8.74
CA ILE A 15 1.91 6.13 8.09
C ILE A 15 3.32 5.87 7.56
N LEU A 16 4.01 6.90 7.05
CA LEU A 16 5.39 6.76 6.58
C LEU A 16 6.30 6.40 7.75
N GLU A 17 6.15 7.04 8.91
CA GLU A 17 6.92 6.68 10.10
C GLU A 17 6.60 5.25 10.57
N ARG A 18 5.31 4.90 10.64
CA ARG A 18 4.84 3.58 11.09
C ARG A 18 5.38 2.42 10.27
N PHE A 19 5.55 2.62 8.95
CA PHE A 19 6.08 1.61 8.04
C PHE A 19 7.54 1.83 7.68
N HIS A 20 8.26 2.66 8.45
CA HIS A 20 9.70 2.92 8.28
C HIS A 20 10.09 3.49 6.90
N MET A 21 9.25 4.36 6.36
CA MET A 21 9.39 5.02 5.06
C MET A 21 9.58 6.55 5.16
N SER A 22 9.93 7.10 6.32
CA SER A 22 10.10 8.55 6.52
C SER A 22 11.09 9.20 5.54
N ASP A 23 12.14 8.47 5.14
CA ASP A 23 13.18 8.94 4.22
C ASP A 23 12.95 8.48 2.77
N CYS A 24 11.76 7.97 2.43
CA CYS A 24 11.49 7.50 1.08
C CYS A 24 11.48 8.66 0.06
N LYS A 25 11.93 8.36 -1.17
CA LYS A 25 11.90 9.34 -2.25
C LYS A 25 10.48 9.45 -2.81
N PRO A 26 9.98 10.67 -3.08
CA PRO A 26 8.70 10.83 -3.75
C PRO A 26 8.75 10.24 -5.16
N VAL A 27 7.68 9.56 -5.55
CA VAL A 27 7.49 9.00 -6.90
C VAL A 27 6.23 9.59 -7.53
N GLY A 28 6.30 9.88 -8.83
CA GLY A 28 5.15 10.42 -9.58
C GLY A 28 4.12 9.36 -9.97
N THR A 29 4.51 8.08 -9.93
CA THR A 29 3.66 6.95 -10.31
C THR A 29 3.35 6.11 -9.06
N PRO A 30 2.08 5.95 -8.67
CA PRO A 30 1.68 5.16 -7.49
C PRO A 30 2.02 3.67 -7.58
N MET A 31 2.19 3.14 -8.79
CA MET A 31 2.54 1.75 -9.06
C MET A 31 3.36 1.69 -10.35
N GLU A 32 4.25 0.70 -10.46
CA GLU A 32 5.05 0.49 -11.67
C GLU A 32 4.15 0.19 -12.89
N PRO A 33 4.29 0.93 -14.00
CA PRO A 33 3.53 0.69 -15.21
C PRO A 33 3.78 -0.71 -15.77
N GLY A 34 2.70 -1.45 -16.03
CA GLY A 34 2.79 -2.80 -16.61
C GLY A 34 3.07 -3.91 -15.59
N LEU A 35 3.24 -3.59 -14.31
CA LEU A 35 3.38 -4.58 -13.23
C LEU A 35 2.13 -5.46 -13.16
N ARG A 36 2.34 -6.78 -13.25
CA ARG A 36 1.28 -7.80 -13.17
C ARG A 36 1.52 -8.69 -11.96
N LEU A 37 0.78 -8.42 -10.89
CA LEU A 37 0.74 -9.28 -9.71
C LEU A 37 -0.29 -10.39 -9.89
N SER A 38 0.04 -11.59 -9.45
CA SER A 38 -0.83 -12.77 -9.53
C SER A 38 -0.76 -13.63 -8.27
N ALA A 39 -1.75 -14.51 -8.11
CA ALA A 39 -1.79 -15.46 -7.00
C ALA A 39 -0.69 -16.54 -7.09
N SER A 40 -0.04 -16.72 -8.25
CA SER A 40 1.11 -17.62 -8.37
C SER A 40 2.35 -17.11 -7.66
N GLN A 41 2.38 -15.83 -7.27
CA GLN A 41 3.44 -15.22 -6.46
C GLN A 41 3.13 -15.24 -4.96
N CYS A 42 2.00 -15.82 -4.56
CA CYS A 42 1.74 -16.08 -3.14
C CYS A 42 2.78 -17.07 -2.58
N PRO A 43 3.10 -17.00 -1.28
CA PRO A 43 4.05 -17.92 -0.64
C PRO A 43 3.67 -19.38 -0.87
N ALA A 44 4.59 -20.15 -1.45
CA ALA A 44 4.41 -21.58 -1.71
C ALA A 44 5.23 -22.43 -0.72
N THR A 45 6.40 -21.94 -0.32
CA THR A 45 7.30 -22.60 0.62
C THR A 45 7.04 -22.13 2.05
N ASP A 46 7.48 -22.90 3.04
CA ASP A 46 7.37 -22.49 4.44
C ASP A 46 8.35 -21.35 4.76
N GLU A 47 9.48 -21.29 4.05
CA GLU A 47 10.43 -20.18 4.08
C GLU A 47 9.77 -18.87 3.65
N ASP A 48 9.03 -18.85 2.53
CA ASP A 48 8.33 -17.65 2.04
C ASP A 48 7.23 -17.21 3.01
N LYS A 49 6.47 -18.16 3.57
CA LYS A 49 5.43 -17.86 4.57
C LYS A 49 6.06 -17.27 5.83
N GLN A 50 7.20 -17.82 6.27
CA GLN A 50 7.91 -17.33 7.44
C GLN A 50 8.48 -15.93 7.19
N ALA A 51 8.97 -15.63 5.98
CA ALA A 51 9.42 -14.30 5.59
C ALA A 51 8.28 -13.27 5.61
N MET A 52 7.08 -13.65 5.14
CA MET A 52 5.91 -12.77 5.12
C MET A 52 5.17 -12.69 6.46
N ALA A 53 5.40 -13.61 7.39
CA ALA A 53 4.67 -13.69 8.66
C ALA A 53 4.78 -12.42 9.52
N SER A 54 5.91 -11.71 9.44
CA SER A 54 6.13 -10.44 10.16
C SER A 54 5.80 -9.20 9.35
N VAL A 55 5.45 -9.33 8.06
CA VAL A 55 5.17 -8.19 7.19
C VAL A 55 3.73 -7.73 7.44
N PRO A 56 3.49 -6.48 7.89
CA PRO A 56 2.15 -5.98 8.21
C PRO A 56 1.38 -5.56 6.93
N TYR A 57 1.30 -6.44 5.94
CA TYR A 57 0.78 -6.15 4.60
C TYR A 57 -0.65 -5.61 4.62
N ILE A 58 -1.58 -6.33 5.26
CA ILE A 58 -2.99 -5.91 5.33
C ILE A 58 -3.17 -4.57 6.05
N ASN A 59 -2.30 -4.28 7.04
CA ASN A 59 -2.33 -3.01 7.76
C ASN A 59 -1.85 -1.87 6.87
N ALA A 60 -0.81 -2.09 6.06
CA ALA A 60 -0.31 -1.12 5.09
C ALA A 60 -1.37 -0.82 4.01
N VAL A 61 -1.97 -1.87 3.43
CA VAL A 61 -3.05 -1.72 2.44
C VAL A 61 -4.25 -0.97 3.04
N GLY A 62 -4.62 -1.27 4.29
CA GLY A 62 -5.72 -0.58 4.99
C GLY A 62 -5.45 0.92 5.19
N ALA A 63 -4.22 1.28 5.59
CA ALA A 63 -3.82 2.68 5.73
C ALA A 63 -3.84 3.43 4.40
N LEU A 64 -3.34 2.80 3.32
CA LEU A 64 -3.39 3.36 1.98
C LEU A 64 -4.82 3.48 1.44
N MET A 65 -5.70 2.53 1.75
CA MET A 65 -7.13 2.60 1.40
C MET A 65 -7.81 3.82 2.01
N TYR A 66 -7.52 4.10 3.28
CA TYR A 66 -8.07 5.29 3.94
C TYR A 66 -7.62 6.60 3.25
N LEU A 67 -6.34 6.70 2.88
CA LEU A 67 -5.83 7.83 2.09
C LEU A 67 -6.53 7.93 0.73
N ALA A 68 -6.66 6.81 0.02
CA ALA A 68 -7.24 6.74 -1.31
C ALA A 68 -8.68 7.29 -1.34
N ILE A 69 -9.48 6.92 -0.33
CA ILE A 69 -10.87 7.33 -0.21
C ILE A 69 -11.00 8.80 0.20
N ALA A 70 -10.15 9.29 1.11
CA ALA A 70 -10.33 10.60 1.71
C ALA A 70 -9.69 11.74 0.91
N THR A 71 -8.42 11.61 0.52
CA THR A 71 -7.63 12.75 -0.02
C THR A 71 -6.69 12.41 -1.17
N ARG A 72 -6.41 11.14 -1.44
CA ARG A 72 -5.45 10.66 -2.46
C ARG A 72 -6.06 9.70 -3.47
N PRO A 73 -7.12 10.10 -4.21
CA PRO A 73 -7.77 9.19 -5.16
C PRO A 73 -6.82 8.68 -6.26
N ASP A 74 -5.70 9.37 -6.50
CA ASP A 74 -4.66 8.99 -7.44
C ASP A 74 -4.00 7.63 -7.14
N ILE A 75 -3.96 7.19 -5.87
CA ILE A 75 -3.39 5.89 -5.50
C ILE A 75 -4.41 4.72 -5.52
N SER A 76 -5.69 5.00 -5.78
CA SER A 76 -6.78 4.01 -5.63
C SER A 76 -6.58 2.75 -6.47
N PHE A 77 -6.01 2.89 -7.67
CA PHE A 77 -5.68 1.75 -8.53
C PHE A 77 -4.67 0.81 -7.86
N ALA A 78 -3.56 1.37 -7.36
CA ALA A 78 -2.51 0.59 -6.68
C ALA A 78 -3.08 -0.15 -5.46
N VAL A 79 -3.87 0.55 -4.63
CA VAL A 79 -4.51 -0.05 -3.45
C VAL A 79 -5.47 -1.18 -3.85
N SER A 80 -6.29 -0.97 -4.89
CA SER A 80 -7.21 -1.99 -5.37
C SER A 80 -6.46 -3.23 -5.85
N VAL A 81 -5.34 -3.05 -6.55
CA VAL A 81 -4.49 -4.15 -7.01
C VAL A 81 -3.94 -4.94 -5.83
N LEU A 82 -3.33 -4.26 -4.85
CA LEU A 82 -2.69 -4.85 -3.68
C LEU A 82 -3.68 -5.57 -2.75
N SER A 83 -4.90 -5.03 -2.60
CA SER A 83 -5.94 -5.60 -1.72
C SER A 83 -6.35 -7.02 -2.10
N ARG A 84 -6.14 -7.44 -3.35
CA ARG A 84 -6.45 -8.79 -3.84
C ARG A 84 -5.62 -9.87 -3.14
N PHE A 85 -4.49 -9.50 -2.53
CA PHE A 85 -3.55 -10.43 -1.91
C PHE A 85 -3.57 -10.38 -0.37
N ASN A 86 -4.47 -9.61 0.25
CA ASN A 86 -4.52 -9.41 1.71
C ASN A 86 -4.53 -10.71 2.54
N SER A 87 -5.12 -11.79 2.00
CA SER A 87 -5.21 -13.07 2.72
C SER A 87 -3.95 -13.92 2.65
N ASN A 88 -3.10 -13.74 1.62
CA ASN A 88 -1.90 -14.54 1.41
C ASN A 88 -0.87 -13.77 0.55
N PRO A 89 -0.32 -12.65 1.05
CA PRO A 89 0.62 -11.83 0.29
C PRO A 89 1.97 -12.52 0.17
N GLY A 90 2.58 -12.43 -1.02
CA GLY A 90 3.95 -12.86 -1.26
C GLY A 90 4.94 -11.70 -1.23
N PRO A 91 6.25 -11.97 -1.25
CA PRO A 91 7.27 -10.92 -1.26
C PRO A 91 7.22 -9.96 -2.46
N ASP A 92 6.67 -10.44 -3.59
CA ASP A 92 6.46 -9.63 -4.80
C ASP A 92 5.21 -8.73 -4.72
N HIS A 93 4.28 -9.02 -3.81
CA HIS A 93 3.04 -8.25 -3.63
C HIS A 93 3.31 -7.01 -2.78
#